data_AF-A0A822F735-F1
#
_entry.id   AF-A0A822F735-F1
#
_cell.length_a   1.000
_cell.length_b   1.000
_cell.length_c   1.000
_cell.angle_alpha   90.00
_cell.angle_beta   90.00
_cell.angle_gamma   90.00
#
_symmetry.space_group_name_H-M   'P 1'
#
loop_
_entity.id
_entity.type
_entity.pdbx_description
1 polymer ?
#
loop_
_entity_poly.entity_id
_entity_poly.type
_entity_poly.pdbx_seq_one_letter_code
_entity_poly.pdbx_strand_id
1 'polypeptide(L)' 'MAICGSANINDRSLVSNSDSEFCIVINDLEEEDDRFNEESVL' A
#
# COMPACT_ATOMS: atom_id res chain seq x y z
N MET A 1 4.36 0.59 5.29
CA MET A 1 3.01 0.55 4.67
C MET A 1 3.05 -0.16 3.33
N ALA A 2 2.21 -1.18 3.14
CA ALA A 2 2.05 -1.88 1.88
C ALA A 2 0.55 -2.04 1.53
N ILE A 3 0.23 -2.06 0.24
CA ILE A 3 -1.11 -2.38 -0.26
C ILE A 3 -0.97 -3.62 -1.14
N CYS A 4 -1.72 -4.67 -0.82
CA CYS A 4 -1.73 -5.93 -1.56
C CYS A 4 -3.15 -6.23 -2.02
N GLY A 5 -3.33 -6.52 -3.30
CA GLY A 5 -4.66 -6.82 -3.82
C GLY A 5 -4.70 -7.12 -5.31
N SER A 6 -5.91 -7.26 -5.83
CA SER A 6 -6.17 -7.59 -7.24
C SER A 6 -6.24 -6.37 -8.15
N ALA A 7 -6.40 -5.17 -7.58
CA ALA A 7 -6.59 -3.94 -8.33
C ALA A 7 -5.32 -3.52 -9.09
N ASN A 8 -5.45 -3.40 -10.41
CA ASN A 8 -4.42 -2.78 -11.24
C ASN A 8 -4.46 -1.25 -11.10
N ILE A 9 -3.36 -0.57 -11.46
CA ILE A 9 -3.32 0.91 -11.49
C ILE A 9 -3.93 1.40 -12.81
N ASN A 10 -5.25 1.39 -12.89
CA ASN A 10 -6.01 1.96 -14.00
C ASN A 10 -7.46 2.25 -13.58
N ASP A 11 -8.17 2.99 -14.43
CA ASP A 11 -9.55 3.40 -14.16
C ASP A 11 -10.51 2.22 -14.01
N ARG A 12 -10.24 1.09 -14.68
CA ARG A 12 -11.10 -0.09 -14.60
C ARG A 12 -11.10 -0.71 -13.19
N SER A 13 -9.93 -0.79 -12.56
CA SER A 13 -9.79 -1.38 -11.23
C SER A 13 -9.98 -0.35 -10.09
N LEU A 14 -9.76 0.95 -10.33
CA LEU A 14 -9.75 1.97 -9.27
C LEU A 14 -11.02 2.84 -9.20
N VAL A 15 -11.85 2.87 -10.25
CA VAL A 15 -13.12 3.62 -10.26
C VAL A 15 -14.28 2.67 -9.93
N SER A 16 -15.10 3.02 -8.93
CA SER A 16 -16.07 2.12 -8.27
C SER A 16 -17.17 1.51 -9.16
N ASN A 17 -17.29 1.92 -10.43
CA ASN A 17 -18.37 1.54 -11.33
C ASN A 17 -17.92 0.58 -12.44
N SER A 18 -16.70 0.02 -12.34
CA SER A 18 -16.15 -0.93 -13.30
C SER A 18 -16.00 -2.32 -12.67
N ASP A 19 -14.78 -2.83 -12.51
CA ASP A 19 -14.54 -4.18 -11.99
C ASP A 19 -14.54 -4.18 -10.46
N SER A 20 -15.12 -5.21 -9.85
CA SER A 20 -15.06 -5.42 -8.40
C SER A 20 -13.68 -5.94 -8.01
N GLU A 21 -12.95 -5.16 -7.23
CA GLU A 21 -11.60 -5.49 -6.75
C GLU A 21 -11.57 -5.63 -5.22
N PHE A 22 -10.55 -6.32 -4.70
CA PHE A 22 -10.29 -6.37 -3.26
C PHE A 22 -8.82 -6.11 -2.96
N CYS A 23 -8.56 -5.32 -1.92
CA CYS A 23 -7.22 -5.01 -1.43
C CYS A 23 -7.19 -5.02 0.10
N ILE A 24 -6.04 -5.39 0.65
CA ILE A 24 -5.69 -5.18 2.06
C ILE A 24 -4.64 -4.07 2.17
N VAL A 25 -4.78 -3.26 3.21
CA VAL A 25 -3.77 -2.27 3.61
C VAL A 25 -3.05 -2.81 4.83
N ILE A 26 -1.73 -2.92 4.72
CA ILE A 26 -0.84 -3.43 5.75
C ILE A 26 -0.04 -2.24 6.26
N ASN A 27 -0.26 -1.92 7.54
CA ASN A 27 0.53 -0.92 8.26
C ASN A 27 1.48 -1.65 9.20
N ASP A 28 2.70 -1.15 9.27
CA ASP A 28 3.66 -1.59 10.26
C ASP A 28 3.21 -1.06 11.62
N LEU A 29 3.09 -1.95 12.60
CA LEU A 29 2.64 -1.61 13.97
C LEU A 29 3.82 -1.48 14.94
N GLU A 30 4.96 -2.04 14.56
CA GLU A 30 6.21 -1.94 15.28
C GLU A 30 7.18 -1.22 14.35
N GLU A 31 7.80 -0.14 14.84
CA GLU A 31 8.85 0.58 14.13
C GLU A 31 10.14 -0.25 14.21
N GLU A 32 10.71 -0.58 13.05
CA GLU A 32 12.06 -1.14 12.97
C GLU A 32 13.06 0.00 12.82
N ASP A 33 14.23 -0.12 13.47
CA ASP A 33 15.35 0.79 13.26
C ASP A 33 15.77 0.76 11.78
N ASP A 34 15.33 1.76 11.02
CA ASP A 34 15.65 1.89 9.59
C ASP A 34 16.32 3.24 9.30
N ARG A 35 17.00 3.29 8.15
CA ARG A 35 17.64 4.51 7.65
C ARG A 35 17.04 4.92 6.33
N PHE A 36 16.55 6.15 6.28
CA PHE A 36 16.10 6.78 5.05
C PHE A 36 17.05 7.93 4.73
N ASN A 37 17.68 7.88 3.56
CA ASN A 37 18.64 8.90 3.13
C ASN A 37 19.77 9.15 4.16
N GLU A 38 20.34 8.07 4.71
CA GLU A 38 21.40 8.08 5.75
C GLU A 38 20.98 8.62 7.14
N GLU A 39 19.79 9.17 7.27
CA GLU A 39 19.22 9.60 8.55
C GLU A 39 18.43 8.45 9.18
N SER A 40 18.58 8.31 10.50
CA SER A 40 17.75 7.37 11.28
C SER A 40 16.30 7.84 11.25
N VAL A 41 15.40 6.94 10.86
CA VAL A 41 13.96 7.18 10.90
C VAL A 41 13.42 6.33 12.04
N LEU A 42 13.03 7.03 13.10
CA LEU A 42 12.21 6.53 14.21
C LEU A 42 10.92 7.35 14.19
#